data_AF-A0ABC8QAE3-F1
#
_entry.id   AF-A0ABC8QAE3-F1
#
_cell.length_a   1.000
_cell.length_b   1.000
_cell.length_c   1.000
_cell.angle_alpha   90.00
_cell.angle_beta   90.00
_cell.angle_gamma   90.00
#
_symmetry.space_group_name_H-M   'P 1'
#
loop_
_entity.id
_entity.type
_entity.pdbx_description
1 polymer ?
#
loop_
_entity_poly.entity_id
_entity_poly.type
_entity_poly.pdbx_seq_one_letter_code
_entity_poly.pdbx_strand_id
1 'polypeptide(L)'
;MLSDKAKARGFSMMIVMPAVALLSLLTMATFHLVLDQRHRTSLIADRALAKYAAEMALNAAECELSVATETPTNLECIAAVPLERIAALDPVSGRGFLAGTCGSGVSLGLCQPQPGQSLWTLARLMDTATLAVEIDTRLPGSKRIARRTARYVIERIPDRWPSQATHTDETTAPRLYRLTAAGFGTDPAVSIVLQTVFRPKIPSRTSTAQATIEGASPIIRPNGTVTQRVYTTGTQQGAIDTQVQTFMLGRLSWRELIEEGLR
;
A
#
# COMPACT_ATOMS: atom_id res chain seq x y z
N MET A 1 -39.23 -52.02 55.81
CA MET A 1 -38.04 -51.13 55.79
C MET A 1 -37.23 -51.11 54.48
N LEU A 2 -37.53 -51.95 53.47
CA LEU A 2 -36.86 -51.89 52.15
C LEU A 2 -37.42 -50.80 51.20
N SER A 3 -38.60 -50.24 51.49
CA SER A 3 -39.29 -49.28 50.60
C SER A 3 -38.73 -47.85 50.68
N ASP A 4 -38.32 -47.38 51.87
CA ASP A 4 -37.82 -46.00 52.04
C ASP A 4 -36.44 -45.78 51.40
N LYS A 5 -35.57 -46.79 51.41
CA LYS A 5 -34.26 -46.71 50.74
C LYS A 5 -34.38 -46.64 49.22
N ALA A 6 -35.39 -47.29 48.63
CA ALA A 6 -35.68 -47.21 47.19
C ALA A 6 -36.33 -45.87 46.82
N LYS A 7 -37.24 -45.35 47.66
CA LYS A 7 -37.92 -44.07 47.47
C LYS A 7 -36.96 -42.87 47.59
N ALA A 8 -36.04 -42.90 48.55
CA ALA A 8 -34.99 -41.88 48.72
C ALA A 8 -33.95 -41.92 47.58
N ARG A 9 -33.60 -43.10 47.06
CA ARG A 9 -32.70 -43.25 45.89
C ARG A 9 -33.33 -42.73 44.60
N GLY A 10 -34.63 -42.99 44.39
CA GLY A 10 -35.37 -42.46 43.23
C GLY A 10 -35.48 -40.93 43.23
N PHE A 11 -35.76 -40.32 44.39
CA PHE A 11 -35.85 -38.87 44.53
C PHE A 11 -34.49 -38.17 44.35
N SER A 12 -33.41 -38.75 44.91
CA SER A 12 -32.05 -38.25 44.70
C SER A 12 -31.64 -38.34 43.23
N MET A 13 -31.97 -39.42 42.53
CA MET A 13 -31.67 -39.57 41.10
C MET A 13 -32.44 -38.56 40.22
N MET A 14 -33.68 -38.24 40.59
CA MET A 14 -34.53 -37.26 39.89
C MET A 14 -34.01 -35.81 40.00
N ILE A 15 -33.25 -35.48 41.05
CA ILE A 15 -32.63 -34.14 41.23
C ILE A 15 -31.22 -34.10 40.65
N VAL A 16 -30.43 -35.18 40.82
CA VAL A 16 -29.03 -35.20 40.37
C VAL A 16 -28.92 -35.24 38.85
N MET A 17 -29.76 -36.02 38.17
CA MET A 17 -29.73 -36.10 36.69
C MET A 17 -29.95 -34.74 36.00
N PRO A 18 -31.00 -33.96 36.30
CA PRO A 18 -31.17 -32.65 35.69
C PRO A 18 -30.07 -31.67 36.12
N ALA A 19 -29.57 -31.74 37.36
CA ALA A 19 -28.46 -30.91 37.79
C ALA A 19 -27.17 -31.20 36.98
N VAL A 20 -26.85 -32.48 36.76
CA VAL A 20 -25.71 -32.90 35.93
C VAL A 20 -25.93 -32.54 34.46
N ALA A 21 -27.14 -32.70 33.94
CA ALA A 21 -27.48 -32.31 32.57
C ALA A 21 -27.33 -30.80 32.35
N LEU A 22 -27.84 -29.98 33.27
CA LEU A 22 -27.67 -28.52 33.26
C LEU A 22 -26.19 -28.14 33.33
N LEU A 23 -25.42 -28.77 34.23
CA LEU A 23 -24.00 -28.51 34.36
C LEU A 23 -23.23 -28.89 33.08
N SER A 24 -23.62 -29.99 32.42
CA SER A 24 -23.01 -30.43 31.15
C SER A 24 -23.31 -29.47 29.99
N LEU A 25 -24.54 -28.95 29.92
CA LEU A 25 -24.91 -27.93 28.94
C LEU A 25 -24.16 -26.61 29.18
N LEU A 26 -24.00 -26.22 30.45
CA LEU A 26 -23.22 -25.04 30.86
C LEU A 26 -21.73 -25.19 30.48
N THR A 27 -21.12 -26.36 30.72
CA THR A 27 -19.71 -26.60 30.35
C THR A 27 -19.52 -26.63 28.84
N MET A 28 -20.45 -27.22 28.08
CA MET A 28 -20.40 -27.23 26.62
C MET A 28 -20.52 -25.81 26.05
N ALA A 29 -21.45 -24.99 26.57
CA ALA A 29 -21.60 -23.59 26.15
C ALA A 29 -20.34 -22.76 26.43
N THR A 30 -19.75 -22.89 27.62
CA THR A 30 -18.51 -22.17 27.96
C THR A 30 -17.32 -22.62 27.11
N PHE A 31 -17.21 -23.91 26.78
CA PHE A 31 -16.18 -24.42 25.89
C PHE A 31 -16.28 -23.83 24.47
N HIS A 32 -17.49 -23.76 23.90
CA HIS A 32 -17.71 -23.13 22.59
C HIS A 32 -17.33 -21.65 22.59
N LEU A 33 -17.68 -20.91 23.65
CA LEU A 33 -17.29 -19.51 23.79
C LEU A 33 -15.77 -19.33 23.84
N VAL A 34 -15.06 -20.18 24.59
CA VAL A 34 -13.59 -20.12 24.68
C VAL A 34 -12.93 -20.43 23.33
N LEU A 35 -13.43 -21.42 22.59
CA LEU A 35 -12.92 -21.74 21.26
C LEU A 35 -13.16 -20.59 20.27
N ASP A 36 -14.36 -20.01 20.27
CA ASP A 36 -14.70 -18.87 19.42
C ASP A 36 -13.82 -17.65 19.75
N GLN A 37 -13.63 -17.33 21.04
CA GLN A 37 -12.73 -16.27 21.46
C GLN A 37 -11.28 -16.50 21.01
N ARG A 38 -10.77 -17.73 21.11
CA ARG A 38 -9.43 -18.08 20.62
C ARG A 38 -9.32 -17.90 19.11
N HIS A 39 -10.35 -18.30 18.36
CA HIS A 39 -10.35 -18.13 16.92
C HIS A 39 -10.35 -16.64 16.53
N ARG A 40 -11.24 -15.84 17.13
CA ARG A 40 -11.29 -14.38 16.88
C ARG A 40 -10.00 -13.67 17.24
N THR A 41 -9.41 -13.98 18.39
CA THR A 41 -8.12 -13.39 18.80
C THR A 41 -6.99 -13.78 17.85
N SER A 42 -6.99 -15.02 17.33
CA SER A 42 -6.01 -15.44 16.33
C SER A 42 -6.13 -14.66 15.01
N LEU A 43 -7.35 -14.42 14.53
CA LEU A 43 -7.63 -13.66 13.32
C LEU A 43 -7.26 -12.18 13.47
N ILE A 44 -7.56 -11.58 14.63
CA ILE A 44 -7.16 -10.19 14.92
C ILE A 44 -5.62 -10.07 14.88
N ALA A 45 -4.91 -11.01 15.50
CA ALA A 45 -3.45 -11.01 15.48
C ALA A 45 -2.88 -11.21 14.07
N ASP A 46 -3.51 -12.05 13.24
CA ASP A 46 -3.08 -12.25 11.85
C ASP A 46 -3.35 -11.04 10.97
N ARG A 47 -4.50 -10.36 11.15
CA ARG A 47 -4.79 -9.09 10.48
C ARG A 47 -3.78 -8.01 10.87
N ALA A 48 -3.46 -7.88 12.16
CA ALA A 48 -2.46 -6.93 12.63
C ALA A 48 -1.07 -7.21 12.01
N LEU A 49 -0.67 -8.49 11.91
CA LEU A 49 0.56 -8.89 11.24
C LEU A 49 0.54 -8.54 9.75
N ALA A 50 -0.54 -8.87 9.04
CA ALA A 50 -0.68 -8.57 7.62
C ALA A 50 -0.64 -7.06 7.35
N LYS A 51 -1.30 -6.26 8.21
CA LYS A 51 -1.31 -4.81 8.11
C LYS A 51 0.09 -4.23 8.31
N TYR A 52 0.76 -4.62 9.38
CA TYR A 52 2.13 -4.19 9.64
C TYR A 52 3.06 -4.52 8.45
N ALA A 53 2.97 -5.74 7.93
CA ALA A 53 3.75 -6.16 6.77
C ALA A 53 3.47 -5.30 5.53
N ALA A 54 2.20 -4.97 5.27
CA ALA A 54 1.81 -4.10 4.17
C ALA A 54 2.30 -2.66 4.37
N GLU A 55 2.25 -2.12 5.59
CA GLU A 55 2.76 -0.78 5.93
C GLU A 55 4.28 -0.70 5.73
N MET A 56 5.02 -1.73 6.15
CA MET A 56 6.46 -1.82 5.92
C MET A 56 6.79 -1.89 4.43
N ALA A 57 6.03 -2.65 3.64
CA ALA A 57 6.21 -2.72 2.18
C ALA A 57 5.88 -1.39 1.49
N LEU A 58 4.86 -0.68 1.97
CA LEU A 58 4.51 0.64 1.45
C LEU A 58 5.60 1.67 1.77
N ASN A 59 6.11 1.67 3.01
CA ASN A 59 7.20 2.55 3.43
C ASN A 59 8.50 2.25 2.65
N ALA A 60 8.78 0.99 2.35
CA ALA A 60 9.91 0.61 1.50
C ALA A 60 9.77 1.17 0.07
N ALA A 61 8.57 1.06 -0.53
CA ALA A 61 8.28 1.64 -1.85
C ALA A 61 8.45 3.16 -1.86
N GLU A 62 7.96 3.83 -0.83
CA GLU A 62 8.11 5.28 -0.68
C GLU A 62 9.56 5.71 -0.50
N CYS A 63 10.33 4.96 0.29
CA CYS A 63 11.74 5.24 0.50
C CYS A 63 12.58 4.99 -0.75
N GLU A 64 12.28 3.94 -1.50
CA GLU A 64 12.94 3.69 -2.78
C GLU A 64 12.70 4.87 -3.74
N LEU A 65 11.44 5.30 -3.85
CA LEU A 65 11.06 6.37 -4.75
C LEU A 65 11.59 7.72 -4.28
N SER A 66 11.60 8.00 -2.97
CA SER A 66 12.14 9.24 -2.42
C SER A 66 13.64 9.36 -2.66
N VAL A 67 14.40 8.30 -2.45
CA VAL A 67 15.84 8.24 -2.75
C VAL A 67 16.08 8.37 -4.26
N ALA A 68 15.35 7.62 -5.09
CA ALA A 68 15.55 7.63 -6.55
C ALA A 68 15.20 8.97 -7.21
N THR A 69 14.30 9.76 -6.60
CA THR A 69 13.82 11.03 -7.15
C THR A 69 14.32 12.25 -6.38
N GLU A 70 15.16 12.05 -5.37
CA GLU A 70 15.60 13.08 -4.42
C GLU A 70 14.43 13.87 -3.82
N THR A 71 13.30 13.20 -3.62
CA THR A 71 12.08 13.81 -3.09
C THR A 71 12.18 13.83 -1.57
N PRO A 72 12.12 15.00 -0.92
CA PRO A 72 12.10 15.06 0.53
C PRO A 72 10.83 14.40 1.07
N THR A 73 11.00 13.51 2.04
CA THR A 73 9.91 12.83 2.77
C THR A 73 10.06 13.06 4.26
N ASN A 74 8.95 13.01 5.00
CA ASN A 74 8.98 13.05 6.48
C ASN A 74 9.60 11.77 7.09
N LEU A 75 9.78 10.71 6.29
CA LEU A 75 10.51 9.51 6.67
C LEU A 75 11.99 9.69 6.37
N GLU A 76 12.85 9.38 7.34
CA GLU A 76 14.28 9.21 7.13
C GLU A 76 14.52 7.91 6.34
N CYS A 77 14.73 8.06 5.04
CA CYS A 77 14.94 6.93 4.14
C CYS A 77 16.44 6.70 3.92
N ILE A 78 16.95 5.55 4.38
CA ILE A 78 18.33 5.11 4.19
C ILE A 78 18.35 3.84 3.30
N ALA A 79 17.60 3.88 2.20
CA ALA A 79 17.55 2.78 1.25
C ALA A 79 18.75 2.84 0.29
N ALA A 80 19.55 1.78 0.23
CA ALA A 80 20.61 1.65 -0.77
C ALA A 80 19.97 1.20 -2.11
N VAL A 81 19.58 2.17 -2.94
CA VAL A 81 18.99 1.91 -4.27
C VAL A 81 20.11 1.89 -5.33
N PRO A 82 20.28 0.80 -6.11
CA PRO A 82 21.28 0.74 -7.18
C PRO A 82 21.08 1.83 -8.25
N LEU A 83 22.16 2.35 -8.84
CA LEU A 83 22.10 3.41 -9.86
C LEU A 83 21.22 3.04 -11.07
N GLU A 84 21.27 1.79 -11.52
CA GLU A 84 20.43 1.30 -12.63
C GLU A 84 18.94 1.35 -12.26
N ARG A 85 18.61 1.07 -10.99
CA ARG A 85 17.25 1.13 -10.47
C ARG A 85 16.77 2.57 -10.35
N ILE A 86 17.64 3.49 -9.92
CA ILE A 86 17.37 4.94 -9.92
C ILE A 86 17.05 5.42 -11.33
N ALA A 87 17.84 5.00 -12.33
CA ALA A 87 17.60 5.35 -13.73
C ALA A 87 16.26 4.78 -14.28
N ALA A 88 15.83 3.60 -13.82
CA ALA A 88 14.54 3.02 -14.18
C ALA A 88 13.36 3.81 -13.59
N LEU A 89 13.55 4.37 -12.39
CA LEU A 89 12.56 5.17 -11.66
C LEU A 89 12.53 6.65 -12.04
N ASP A 90 13.45 7.12 -12.90
CA ASP A 90 13.54 8.52 -13.30
C ASP A 90 12.17 9.06 -13.77
N PRO A 91 11.64 10.11 -13.09
CA PRO A 91 10.30 10.63 -13.38
C PRO A 91 10.20 11.19 -14.79
N VAL A 92 11.29 11.67 -15.37
CA VAL A 92 11.29 12.27 -16.71
C VAL A 92 11.30 11.19 -17.79
N SER A 93 12.28 10.28 -17.77
CA SER A 93 12.40 9.26 -18.80
C SER A 93 11.39 8.14 -18.66
N GLY A 94 11.07 7.70 -17.42
CA GLY A 94 10.14 6.60 -17.15
C GLY A 94 10.55 5.28 -17.79
N ARG A 95 11.85 5.07 -18.04
CA ARG A 95 12.38 3.90 -18.78
C ARG A 95 12.08 2.55 -18.13
N GLY A 96 11.89 2.52 -16.81
CA GLY A 96 11.52 1.31 -16.08
C GLY A 96 10.07 0.85 -16.28
N PHE A 97 9.20 1.72 -16.82
CA PHE A 97 7.76 1.49 -16.90
C PHE A 97 7.35 1.07 -18.31
N LEU A 98 7.34 -0.25 -18.56
CA LEU A 98 6.95 -0.82 -19.85
C LEU A 98 5.45 -1.13 -19.88
N ALA A 99 4.77 -0.61 -20.90
CA ALA A 99 3.33 -0.76 -21.08
C ALA A 99 2.88 -2.23 -21.08
N GLY A 100 1.84 -2.54 -20.30
CA GLY A 100 1.26 -3.87 -20.18
C GLY A 100 2.07 -4.85 -19.35
N THR A 101 3.06 -4.38 -18.56
CA THR A 101 3.94 -5.25 -17.77
C THR A 101 4.24 -4.66 -16.38
N CYS A 102 4.79 -5.50 -15.50
CA CYS A 102 5.34 -5.13 -14.20
C CYS A 102 6.87 -5.39 -14.10
N GLY A 103 7.57 -5.17 -15.23
CA GLY A 103 9.02 -5.25 -15.34
C GLY A 103 9.66 -6.56 -14.87
N SER A 104 10.99 -6.62 -14.92
CA SER A 104 11.82 -7.70 -14.37
C SER A 104 13.23 -7.18 -14.09
N GLY A 105 14.05 -7.92 -13.35
CA GLY A 105 15.40 -7.48 -12.98
C GLY A 105 15.38 -6.11 -12.30
N VAL A 106 16.10 -5.14 -12.86
CA VAL A 106 16.14 -3.75 -12.36
C VAL A 106 14.82 -3.01 -12.47
N SER A 107 13.84 -3.50 -13.24
CA SER A 107 12.50 -2.91 -13.35
C SER A 107 11.43 -3.74 -12.64
N LEU A 108 11.80 -4.77 -11.87
CA LEU A 108 10.84 -5.59 -11.12
C LEU A 108 9.94 -4.71 -10.26
N GLY A 109 8.63 -4.95 -10.31
CA GLY A 109 7.62 -4.18 -9.59
C GLY A 109 7.30 -2.81 -10.17
N LEU A 110 7.93 -2.38 -11.27
CA LEU A 110 7.56 -1.16 -11.99
C LEU A 110 6.50 -1.48 -13.03
N CYS A 111 5.28 -1.02 -12.79
CA CYS A 111 4.11 -1.39 -13.56
C CYS A 111 3.56 -0.24 -14.39
N GLN A 112 3.15 -0.55 -15.63
CA GLN A 112 2.39 0.37 -16.47
C GLN A 112 1.21 -0.38 -17.09
N PRO A 113 0.07 -0.52 -16.38
CA PRO A 113 -1.11 -1.18 -16.92
C PRO A 113 -1.61 -0.49 -18.19
N GLN A 114 -2.07 -1.27 -19.17
CA GLN A 114 -2.84 -0.73 -20.29
C GLN A 114 -4.29 -0.46 -19.88
N PRO A 115 -5.03 0.40 -20.61
CA PRO A 115 -6.46 0.59 -20.37
C PRO A 115 -7.21 -0.75 -20.30
N GLY A 116 -7.97 -0.96 -19.22
CA GLY A 116 -8.71 -2.20 -18.96
C GLY A 116 -7.92 -3.30 -18.24
N GLN A 117 -6.61 -3.15 -18.02
CA GLN A 117 -5.83 -4.09 -17.20
C GLN A 117 -5.85 -3.69 -15.73
N SER A 118 -5.99 -4.67 -14.84
CA SER A 118 -5.84 -4.45 -13.40
C SER A 118 -4.36 -4.58 -13.00
N LEU A 119 -3.86 -3.60 -12.22
CA LEU A 119 -2.51 -3.65 -11.65
C LEU A 119 -2.29 -4.93 -10.84
N TRP A 120 -3.31 -5.33 -10.08
CA TRP A 120 -3.30 -6.46 -9.17
C TRP A 120 -3.05 -7.79 -9.86
N THR A 121 -3.79 -8.04 -10.94
CA THR A 121 -3.62 -9.24 -11.76
C THR A 121 -2.32 -9.17 -12.54
N LEU A 122 -1.96 -8.00 -13.08
CA LEU A 122 -0.73 -7.81 -13.85
C LEU A 122 0.53 -8.08 -13.01
N ALA A 123 0.58 -7.55 -11.79
CA ALA A 123 1.66 -7.78 -10.84
C ALA A 123 1.63 -9.16 -10.18
N ARG A 124 0.51 -9.89 -10.34
CA ARG A 124 0.22 -11.12 -9.60
C ARG A 124 0.41 -10.90 -8.09
N LEU A 125 -0.10 -9.76 -7.61
CA LEU A 125 0.19 -9.22 -6.28
C LEU A 125 -0.35 -10.12 -5.15
N MET A 126 -1.26 -11.03 -5.46
CA MET A 126 -1.81 -12.01 -4.51
C MET A 126 -1.37 -13.46 -4.77
N ASP A 127 -0.53 -13.72 -5.78
CA ASP A 127 -0.08 -15.08 -6.16
C ASP A 127 1.29 -15.45 -5.57
N THR A 128 1.57 -16.74 -5.45
CA THR A 128 2.89 -17.22 -4.97
C THR A 128 4.04 -16.72 -5.83
N ALA A 129 3.92 -16.81 -7.16
CA ALA A 129 4.83 -16.17 -8.10
C ALA A 129 4.33 -14.77 -8.45
N THR A 130 5.16 -13.76 -8.20
CA THR A 130 4.79 -12.34 -8.34
C THR A 130 5.81 -11.59 -9.19
N LEU A 131 5.36 -10.47 -9.77
CA LEU A 131 6.21 -9.47 -10.40
C LEU A 131 6.38 -8.24 -9.49
N ALA A 132 6.13 -8.38 -8.20
CA ALA A 132 6.32 -7.36 -7.19
C ALA A 132 7.71 -7.45 -6.54
N VAL A 133 8.18 -6.34 -5.96
CA VAL A 133 9.37 -6.34 -5.12
C VAL A 133 9.01 -6.91 -3.76
N GLU A 134 9.68 -7.98 -3.36
CA GLU A 134 9.47 -8.62 -2.07
C GLU A 134 10.43 -8.06 -1.02
N ILE A 135 9.94 -7.88 0.21
CA ILE A 135 10.72 -7.43 1.34
C ILE A 135 10.55 -8.36 2.55
N ASP A 136 11.60 -8.47 3.36
CA ASP A 136 11.53 -9.17 4.63
C ASP A 136 10.95 -8.23 5.70
N THR A 137 9.76 -8.55 6.20
CA THR A 137 9.04 -7.80 7.24
C THR A 137 8.95 -8.57 8.55
N ARG A 138 9.82 -9.56 8.78
CA ARG A 138 9.82 -10.32 10.04
C ARG A 138 9.99 -9.38 11.23
N LEU A 139 9.02 -9.40 12.14
CA LEU A 139 9.17 -8.71 13.43
C LEU A 139 10.23 -9.45 14.27
N PRO A 140 11.29 -8.76 14.73
CA PRO A 140 12.25 -9.31 15.67
C PRO A 140 11.54 -9.82 16.93
N GLY A 141 11.82 -11.07 17.33
CA GLY A 141 11.24 -11.67 18.54
C GLY A 141 9.79 -12.14 18.41
N SER A 142 9.15 -12.00 17.24
CA SER A 142 7.81 -12.55 17.02
C SER A 142 7.86 -14.04 16.70
N LYS A 143 6.95 -14.82 17.28
CA LYS A 143 6.75 -16.25 16.94
C LYS A 143 5.81 -16.46 15.75
N ARG A 144 5.06 -15.42 15.35
CA ARG A 144 4.15 -15.46 14.20
C ARG A 144 4.91 -15.03 12.95
N ILE A 145 5.02 -15.94 11.99
CA ILE A 145 5.71 -15.71 10.73
C ILE A 145 4.68 -15.73 9.61
N ALA A 146 4.60 -14.65 8.84
CA ALA A 146 3.75 -14.59 7.66
C ALA A 146 4.13 -15.73 6.70
N ARG A 147 3.14 -16.40 6.09
CA ARG A 147 3.43 -17.49 5.14
C ARG A 147 4.11 -17.02 3.85
N ARG A 148 4.07 -15.70 3.61
CA ARG A 148 4.54 -15.05 2.39
C ARG A 148 5.18 -13.73 2.75
N THR A 149 6.19 -13.35 1.98
CA THR A 149 6.88 -12.07 2.10
C THR A 149 5.93 -10.94 1.73
N ALA A 150 6.02 -9.83 2.46
CA ALA A 150 5.35 -8.61 2.07
C ALA A 150 5.97 -8.09 0.79
N ARG A 151 5.21 -7.34 0.00
CA ARG A 151 5.67 -6.92 -1.32
C ARG A 151 4.94 -5.71 -1.83
N TYR A 152 5.57 -5.00 -2.75
CA TYR A 152 5.00 -3.79 -3.33
C TYR A 152 5.27 -3.69 -4.83
N VAL A 153 4.44 -2.85 -5.47
CA VAL A 153 4.61 -2.40 -6.84
C VAL A 153 4.46 -0.89 -6.91
N ILE A 154 5.12 -0.31 -7.91
CA ILE A 154 5.10 1.10 -8.22
C ILE A 154 4.48 1.21 -9.60
N GLU A 155 3.34 1.88 -9.69
CA GLU A 155 2.69 2.19 -10.95
C GLU A 155 2.87 3.65 -11.29
N ARG A 156 3.16 3.93 -12.56
CA ARG A 156 3.18 5.30 -13.06
C ARG A 156 1.80 5.72 -13.58
N ILE A 157 1.27 6.81 -13.05
CA ILE A 157 -0.04 7.37 -13.41
C ILE A 157 0.10 8.82 -13.92
N PRO A 158 -0.74 9.27 -14.85
CA PRO A 158 -0.68 10.64 -15.35
C PRO A 158 -1.21 11.63 -14.30
N ASP A 159 -0.53 12.76 -14.11
CA ASP A 159 -1.03 13.89 -13.31
C ASP A 159 -1.97 14.75 -14.17
N ARG A 160 -3.19 14.25 -14.44
CA ARG A 160 -4.18 15.02 -15.21
C ARG A 160 -4.92 15.97 -14.28
N TRP A 161 -4.63 17.27 -14.37
CA TRP A 161 -5.47 18.29 -13.76
C TRP A 161 -6.72 18.53 -14.64
N PRO A 162 -7.94 18.68 -14.06
CA PRO A 162 -9.18 18.80 -14.84
C PRO A 162 -9.23 19.95 -15.86
N SER A 163 -8.36 20.97 -15.75
CA SER A 163 -8.35 22.14 -16.64
C SER A 163 -7.35 22.06 -17.81
N GLN A 164 -6.53 21.01 -17.92
CA GLN A 164 -5.53 20.85 -18.99
C GLN A 164 -5.97 19.88 -20.10
N ALA A 165 -7.27 19.74 -20.35
CA ALA A 165 -7.81 18.81 -21.33
C ALA A 165 -7.48 19.14 -22.81
N THR A 166 -6.72 20.21 -23.09
CA THR A 166 -6.62 20.75 -24.46
C THR A 166 -5.23 21.23 -24.88
N HIS A 167 -4.14 20.89 -24.18
CA HIS A 167 -2.80 21.10 -24.71
C HIS A 167 -2.13 19.78 -25.04
N THR A 168 -2.20 19.44 -26.33
CA THR A 168 -1.37 18.44 -27.02
C THR A 168 0.06 18.94 -27.23
N ASP A 169 0.63 19.63 -26.24
CA ASP A 169 2.05 19.93 -26.23
C ASP A 169 2.78 18.84 -25.46
N GLU A 170 3.78 18.29 -26.11
CA GLU A 170 4.65 17.19 -25.72
C GLU A 170 5.57 17.54 -24.52
N THR A 171 5.18 18.51 -23.69
CA THR A 171 5.84 18.90 -22.46
C THR A 171 5.44 17.92 -21.36
N THR A 172 6.17 16.80 -21.30
CA THR A 172 6.23 15.80 -20.22
C THR A 172 5.37 16.17 -19.00
N ALA A 173 4.07 15.82 -19.05
CA ALA A 173 3.17 16.09 -17.94
C ALA A 173 3.79 15.53 -16.65
N PRO A 174 3.70 16.26 -15.51
CA PRO A 174 4.17 15.74 -14.24
C PRO A 174 3.59 14.34 -14.02
N ARG A 175 4.41 13.43 -13.50
CA ARG A 175 4.00 12.02 -13.33
C ARG A 175 3.83 11.76 -11.84
N LEU A 176 2.67 11.21 -11.49
CA LEU A 176 2.43 10.68 -10.17
C LEU A 176 2.75 9.19 -10.17
N TYR A 177 3.01 8.65 -8.98
CA TYR A 177 3.17 7.22 -8.79
C TYR A 177 2.09 6.71 -7.85
N ARG A 178 1.45 5.60 -8.21
CA ARG A 178 0.58 4.84 -7.33
C ARG A 178 1.40 3.70 -6.76
N LEU A 179 1.57 3.70 -5.44
CA LEU A 179 2.29 2.66 -4.72
C LEU A 179 1.25 1.70 -4.14
N THR A 180 1.39 0.42 -4.42
CA THR A 180 0.50 -0.62 -3.90
C THR A 180 1.32 -1.67 -3.18
N ALA A 181 0.98 -1.95 -1.93
CA ALA A 181 1.73 -2.86 -1.07
C ALA A 181 0.81 -3.90 -0.43
N ALA A 182 1.21 -5.17 -0.49
CA ALA A 182 0.49 -6.29 0.08
C ALA A 182 1.27 -6.91 1.24
N GLY A 183 0.56 -7.17 2.34
CA GLY A 183 1.04 -7.91 3.49
C GLY A 183 0.17 -9.13 3.76
N PHE A 184 0.77 -10.15 4.37
CA PHE A 184 0.15 -11.46 4.53
C PHE A 184 0.17 -11.90 6.00
N GLY A 185 -0.92 -12.52 6.45
CA GLY A 185 -1.02 -13.11 7.77
C GLY A 185 -0.35 -14.48 7.86
N THR A 186 -0.49 -15.14 9.02
CA THR A 186 -0.11 -16.55 9.14
C THR A 186 -1.14 -17.46 8.47
N ASP A 187 -2.43 -17.13 8.56
CA ASP A 187 -3.50 -17.72 7.75
C ASP A 187 -3.40 -17.22 6.29
N PRO A 188 -3.32 -18.13 5.28
CA PRO A 188 -3.26 -17.76 3.87
C PRO A 188 -4.49 -16.99 3.36
N ALA A 189 -5.63 -17.05 4.06
CA ALA A 189 -6.84 -16.30 3.74
C ALA A 189 -6.77 -14.84 4.24
N VAL A 190 -5.81 -14.50 5.11
CA VAL A 190 -5.64 -13.16 5.65
C VAL A 190 -4.56 -12.43 4.88
N SER A 191 -4.98 -11.40 4.14
CA SER A 191 -4.10 -10.49 3.41
C SER A 191 -4.66 -9.08 3.44
N ILE A 192 -3.76 -8.10 3.53
CA ILE A 192 -4.12 -6.68 3.52
C ILE A 192 -3.34 -6.00 2.42
N VAL A 193 -4.01 -5.12 1.69
CA VAL A 193 -3.34 -4.30 0.68
C VAL A 193 -3.63 -2.82 0.89
N LEU A 194 -2.54 -2.08 0.89
CA LEU A 194 -2.50 -0.65 1.06
C LEU A 194 -2.12 0.02 -0.24
N GLN A 195 -2.63 1.23 -0.44
CA GLN A 195 -2.25 2.04 -1.58
C GLN A 195 -2.07 3.49 -1.19
N THR A 196 -1.07 4.11 -1.80
CA THR A 196 -0.88 5.57 -1.75
C THR A 196 -0.57 6.14 -3.13
N VAL A 197 -0.63 7.47 -3.23
CA VAL A 197 -0.15 8.22 -4.38
C VAL A 197 1.03 9.08 -3.93
N PHE A 198 2.12 9.01 -4.67
CA PHE A 198 3.36 9.72 -4.42
C PHE A 198 3.63 10.72 -5.56
N ARG A 199 3.93 11.97 -5.20
CA ARG A 199 4.40 12.99 -6.15
C ARG A 199 5.92 13.14 -6.04
N PRO A 200 6.67 12.84 -7.11
CA PRO A 200 8.11 13.02 -7.11
C PRO A 200 8.49 14.50 -7.27
N LYS A 201 9.65 14.86 -6.76
CA LYS A 201 10.39 16.04 -7.19
C LYS A 201 10.84 15.79 -8.64
N ILE A 202 10.57 16.74 -9.52
CA ILE A 202 11.07 16.68 -10.89
C ILE A 202 12.41 17.44 -10.90
N PRO A 203 13.54 16.81 -11.27
CA PRO A 203 14.80 17.52 -11.37
C PRO A 203 14.69 18.62 -12.44
N SER A 204 14.96 19.87 -12.05
CA SER A 204 15.03 20.99 -12.97
C SER A 204 16.25 20.78 -13.88
N ARG A 205 16.07 20.20 -15.07
CA ARG A 205 17.12 20.30 -16.08
C ARG A 205 17.17 21.75 -16.54
N THR A 206 18.31 22.39 -16.37
CA THR A 206 18.67 23.61 -17.09
C THR A 206 18.47 23.31 -18.58
N SER A 207 17.34 23.76 -19.12
CA SER A 207 17.04 23.65 -20.54
C SER A 207 18.16 24.38 -21.28
N THR A 208 18.94 23.66 -22.08
CA THR A 208 19.88 24.26 -23.01
C THR A 208 19.12 25.22 -23.93
N ALA A 209 19.29 26.52 -23.66
CA ALA A 209 18.99 27.67 -24.49
C ALA A 209 17.96 27.44 -25.63
N GLN A 210 16.71 27.18 -25.27
CA GLN A 210 15.57 27.56 -26.10
C GLN A 210 14.81 28.64 -25.35
N ALA A 211 15.23 29.89 -25.59
CA ALA A 211 14.59 31.16 -25.22
C ALA A 211 13.66 31.08 -24.00
N THR A 212 14.21 30.68 -22.85
CA THR A 212 13.45 30.60 -21.60
C THR A 212 13.55 31.97 -20.92
N ILE A 213 12.45 32.72 -20.95
CA ILE A 213 12.25 33.84 -20.03
C ILE A 213 12.38 33.25 -18.62
N GLU A 214 13.34 33.78 -17.87
CA GLU A 214 13.80 33.41 -16.54
C GLU A 214 12.63 33.15 -15.57
N GLY A 215 12.15 31.91 -15.55
CA GLY A 215 11.13 31.48 -14.60
C GLY A 215 11.80 31.17 -13.27
N ALA A 216 11.44 31.91 -12.22
CA ALA A 216 12.01 31.74 -10.89
C ALA A 216 11.98 30.28 -10.43
N SER A 217 13.11 29.79 -9.90
CA SER A 217 13.25 28.44 -9.37
C SER A 217 12.13 28.10 -8.37
N PRO A 218 11.59 26.86 -8.38
CA PRO A 218 10.54 26.47 -7.45
C PRO A 218 11.01 26.61 -6.00
N ILE A 219 10.19 27.23 -5.14
CA ILE A 219 10.47 27.33 -3.71
C ILE A 219 9.96 26.05 -3.05
N ILE A 220 10.90 25.19 -2.64
CA ILE A 220 10.62 23.97 -1.88
C ILE A 220 10.67 24.32 -0.39
N ARG A 221 9.54 24.17 0.32
CA ARG A 221 9.49 24.36 1.76
C ARG A 221 9.83 23.06 2.50
N PRO A 222 10.31 23.12 3.75
CA PRO A 222 10.67 21.93 4.54
C PRO A 222 9.53 20.94 4.77
N ASN A 223 8.28 21.41 4.67
CA ASN A 223 7.06 20.60 4.80
C ASN A 223 6.67 19.88 3.50
N GLY A 224 7.51 19.90 2.46
CA GLY A 224 7.22 19.28 1.16
C GLY A 224 6.30 20.09 0.25
N THR A 225 5.86 21.29 0.65
CA THR A 225 5.10 22.18 -0.23
C THR A 225 6.02 22.85 -1.25
N VAL A 226 5.68 22.76 -2.52
CA VAL A 226 6.36 23.45 -3.62
C VAL A 226 5.45 24.52 -4.17
N THR A 227 5.97 25.75 -4.24
CA THR A 227 5.34 26.84 -4.97
C THR A 227 6.13 27.07 -6.26
N GLN A 228 5.46 26.90 -7.41
CA GLN A 228 6.02 27.12 -8.73
C GLN A 228 5.25 28.24 -9.43
N ARG A 229 5.97 29.20 -10.01
CA ARG A 229 5.36 30.16 -10.95
C ARG A 229 5.46 29.57 -12.35
N VAL A 230 4.31 29.31 -12.94
CA VAL A 230 4.17 28.83 -14.31
C VAL A 230 3.76 30.01 -15.17
N TYR A 231 4.56 30.29 -16.19
CA TYR A 231 4.25 31.29 -17.21
C TYR A 231 3.59 30.56 -18.38
N THR A 232 2.32 30.81 -18.64
CA THR A 232 1.65 30.29 -19.83
C THR A 232 1.79 31.33 -20.94
N THR A 233 2.53 31.00 -21.99
CA THR A 233 2.57 31.81 -23.21
C THR A 233 1.29 31.54 -24.00
N GLY A 234 0.32 32.45 -23.94
CA GLY A 234 -0.85 32.40 -24.81
C GLY A 234 -0.47 32.72 -26.26
N THR A 235 -1.00 31.96 -27.22
CA THR A 235 -0.70 32.08 -28.66
C THR A 235 -1.35 33.28 -29.35
N GLN A 236 -1.88 34.25 -28.61
CA GLN A 236 -2.32 35.53 -29.17
C GLN A 236 -1.84 36.69 -28.31
N GLN A 237 -1.01 37.54 -28.92
CA GLN A 237 -0.62 38.87 -28.48
C GLN A 237 -0.32 39.02 -26.98
N GLY A 238 0.87 38.56 -26.56
CA GLY A 238 1.65 39.21 -25.50
C GLY A 238 1.13 39.18 -24.05
N ALA A 239 0.05 38.45 -23.75
CA ALA A 239 -0.38 38.26 -22.36
C ALA A 239 0.39 37.09 -21.73
N ILE A 240 1.40 37.39 -20.91
CA ILE A 240 2.03 36.41 -20.02
C ILE A 240 1.13 36.28 -18.79
N ASP A 241 0.29 35.24 -18.76
CA ASP A 241 -0.46 34.93 -17.54
C ASP A 241 0.47 34.20 -16.56
N THR A 242 0.58 34.75 -15.35
CA THR A 242 1.47 34.22 -14.31
C THR A 242 0.64 33.42 -13.32
N GLN A 243 0.65 32.10 -13.46
CA GLN A 243 -0.04 31.21 -12.53
C GLN A 243 0.91 30.77 -11.42
N VAL A 244 0.57 31.09 -10.17
CA VAL A 244 1.26 30.56 -8.99
C VAL A 244 0.59 29.24 -8.60
N GLN A 245 1.30 28.13 -8.76
CA GLN A 245 0.81 26.80 -8.40
C GLN A 245 1.49 26.33 -7.11
N THR A 246 0.70 25.82 -6.18
CA THR A 246 1.20 25.22 -4.94
C THR A 246 0.78 23.76 -4.89
N PHE A 247 1.75 22.85 -4.78
CA PHE A 247 1.49 21.41 -4.70
C PHE A 247 2.39 20.74 -3.65
N MET A 248 1.96 19.59 -3.14
CA MET A 248 2.68 18.83 -2.12
C MET A 248 3.53 17.74 -2.77
N LEU A 249 4.80 17.62 -2.37
CA LEU A 249 5.66 16.50 -2.71
C LEU A 249 5.47 15.33 -1.74
N GLY A 250 5.84 14.13 -2.20
CA GLY A 250 5.75 12.91 -1.41
C GLY A 250 4.33 12.35 -1.36
N ARG A 251 3.95 11.80 -0.20
CA ARG A 251 2.68 11.09 0.02
C ARG A 251 1.49 12.06 -0.03
N LEU A 252 0.55 11.82 -0.95
CA LEU A 252 -0.62 12.70 -1.17
C LEU A 252 -1.90 12.20 -0.50
N SER A 253 -2.09 10.88 -0.40
CA SER A 253 -3.36 10.28 0.04
C SER A 253 -3.14 8.85 0.51
N TRP A 254 -3.84 8.45 1.57
CA TRP A 254 -3.83 7.08 2.09
C TRP A 254 -5.19 6.43 1.85
N ARG A 255 -5.20 5.20 1.31
CA ARG A 255 -6.43 4.42 1.17
C ARG A 255 -6.13 2.95 1.48
N GLU A 256 -6.76 2.42 2.52
CA GLU A 256 -6.93 0.98 2.70
C GLU A 256 -7.95 0.51 1.65
N LEU A 257 -7.52 -0.33 0.72
CA LEU A 257 -8.39 -0.72 -0.40
C LEU A 257 -9.09 -2.05 -0.15
N ILE A 258 -8.45 -3.00 0.53
CA ILE A 258 -8.96 -4.36 0.70
C ILE A 258 -8.46 -4.93 2.05
N GLU A 259 -9.37 -5.16 2.99
CA GLU A 259 -9.10 -5.86 4.25
C GLU A 259 -9.29 -7.38 4.16
N GLU A 260 -9.93 -7.88 3.09
CA GLU A 260 -10.36 -9.28 3.03
C GLU A 260 -9.97 -9.91 1.70
N GLY A 261 -9.14 -10.95 1.80
CA GLY A 261 -8.82 -11.84 0.69
C GLY A 261 -10.11 -12.50 0.20
N LEU A 262 -10.46 -12.19 -1.05
CA LEU A 262 -11.41 -12.95 -1.85
C LEU A 262 -11.13 -14.45 -1.72
N ARG A 263 -12.13 -15.19 -1.23
CA ARG A 263 -12.42 -16.53 -1.73
C ARG A 263 -13.55 -16.41 -2.73
#